data_AF-A0A6H5GMK2-F1
#
_entry.id   AF-A0A6H5GMK2-F1
#
_cell.length_a   1.000
_cell.length_b   1.000
_cell.length_c   1.000
_cell.angle_alpha   90.00
_cell.angle_beta   90.00
_cell.angle_gamma   90.00
#
_symmetry.space_group_name_H-M   'P 1'
#
loop_
_entity.id
_entity.type
_entity.pdbx_description
1 polymer ?
#
loop_
_entity_poly.entity_id
_entity_poly.type
_entity_poly.pdbx_seq_one_letter_code
_entity_poly.pdbx_strand_id
1 'polypeptide(L)'
;MPTSNTSVNNYKLYDVEIKYGLLQLKTVQASQFSQVADGLRILVKMMLNATPELRPDEHDFIKVRVNCLVCIGKLIDHLDKWLVLDEVLPFLPQIPSKEPAVLMGILGIYKLVLSSKKMTISKEMMAQKIIPFLMPLAVENFLTLNQFNTIISVIHDMVSRVEAEHRVKLEQLQEQQK
;
A
#
# COMPACT_ATOMS: atom_id res chain seq x y z
N MET A 1 -3.87 -33.08 45.75
CA MET A 1 -2.75 -32.71 44.87
C MET A 1 -3.05 -31.35 44.27
N PRO A 2 -2.12 -30.37 44.31
CA PRO A 2 -2.38 -29.05 43.74
C PRO A 2 -2.33 -29.14 42.21
N THR A 3 -3.41 -28.74 41.55
CA THR A 3 -3.48 -28.55 40.11
C THR A 3 -2.70 -27.28 39.75
N SER A 4 -1.50 -27.45 39.19
CA SER A 4 -0.69 -26.35 38.68
C SER A 4 -1.42 -25.65 37.53
N ASN A 5 -1.86 -24.42 37.79
CA ASN A 5 -2.66 -23.58 36.90
C ASN A 5 -1.83 -23.11 35.69
N THR A 6 -1.94 -23.83 34.57
CA THR A 6 -1.15 -23.68 33.33
C THR A 6 -1.23 -22.25 32.75
N SER A 7 -2.33 -21.54 33.00
CA SER A 7 -2.55 -20.18 32.51
C SER A 7 -1.59 -19.15 33.12
N VAL A 8 -1.18 -19.32 34.38
CA VAL A 8 -0.32 -18.35 35.10
C VAL A 8 1.14 -18.42 34.62
N ASN A 9 1.61 -19.59 34.18
CA ASN A 9 2.97 -19.77 33.66
C ASN A 9 3.15 -19.15 32.27
N ASN A 10 2.09 -19.15 31.44
CA ASN A 10 2.14 -18.53 30.12
C ASN A 10 2.28 -17.00 30.20
N TYR A 11 1.58 -16.32 31.12
CA TYR A 11 1.74 -14.87 31.30
C TYR A 11 3.16 -14.46 31.70
N LYS A 12 3.83 -15.26 32.55
CA LYS A 12 5.23 -14.98 32.92
C LYS A 12 6.18 -15.22 31.75
N LEU A 13 5.93 -16.23 30.92
CA LEU A 13 6.75 -16.49 29.74
C LEU A 13 6.61 -15.36 28.71
N TYR A 14 5.39 -14.90 28.44
CA TYR A 14 5.16 -13.75 27.55
C TYR A 14 5.73 -12.45 28.12
N ASP A 15 5.65 -12.20 29.43
CA ASP A 15 6.27 -11.01 30.03
C ASP A 15 7.81 -11.06 29.95
N VAL A 16 8.41 -12.25 30.04
CA VAL A 16 9.85 -12.47 29.86
C VAL A 16 10.24 -12.30 28.39
N GLU A 17 9.48 -12.85 27.44
CA GLU A 17 9.71 -12.67 26.00
C GLU A 17 9.57 -11.22 25.58
N ILE A 18 8.56 -10.50 26.09
CA ILE A 18 8.38 -9.07 25.87
C ILE A 18 9.53 -8.28 26.51
N LYS A 19 9.94 -8.58 27.75
CA LYS A 19 11.10 -7.92 28.39
C LYS A 19 12.40 -8.17 27.64
N TYR A 20 12.65 -9.39 27.18
CA TYR A 20 13.82 -9.72 26.38
C TYR A 20 13.77 -9.02 25.02
N GLY A 21 12.63 -9.03 24.34
CA GLY A 21 12.43 -8.29 23.09
C GLY A 21 12.66 -6.79 23.25
N LEU A 22 12.19 -6.19 24.35
CA LEU A 22 12.44 -4.79 24.69
C LEU A 22 13.91 -4.52 25.07
N LEU A 23 14.60 -5.47 25.71
CA LEU A 23 16.05 -5.37 25.97
C LEU A 23 16.86 -5.44 24.67
N GLN A 24 16.45 -6.28 23.73
CA GLN A 24 17.06 -6.35 22.40
C GLN A 24 16.80 -5.07 21.61
N LEU A 25 15.64 -4.43 21.77
CA LEU A 25 15.38 -3.11 21.17
C LEU A 25 16.28 -2.01 21.75
N LYS A 26 16.65 -2.09 23.03
CA LYS A 26 17.65 -1.18 23.64
C LYS A 26 19.06 -1.39 23.09
N THR A 27 19.36 -2.55 22.51
CA THR A 27 20.67 -2.86 21.89
C THR A 27 20.70 -2.64 20.38
N VAL A 28 19.57 -2.30 19.75
CA VAL A 28 19.52 -1.90 18.33
C VAL A 28 20.28 -0.58 18.15
N GLN A 29 21.48 -0.68 17.58
CA GLN A 29 22.35 0.47 17.33
C GLN A 29 21.83 1.29 16.15
N ALA A 30 21.99 2.62 16.20
CA ALA A 30 21.60 3.51 15.11
C ALA A 30 22.23 3.14 13.75
N SER A 31 23.39 2.49 13.75
CA SER A 31 24.10 1.96 12.58
C SER A 31 23.32 0.88 11.82
N GLN A 32 22.45 0.11 12.48
CA GLN A 32 21.64 -0.95 11.85
C GLN A 32 20.57 -0.37 10.91
N PHE A 33 20.19 0.89 11.11
CA PHE A 33 19.29 1.60 10.20
C PHE A 33 20.06 2.42 9.15
N SER A 34 21.39 2.32 9.04
CA SER A 34 22.23 3.15 8.13
C SER A 34 21.70 3.23 6.69
N GLN A 35 21.09 2.16 6.19
CA GLN A 35 20.51 2.08 4.84
C GLN A 35 19.07 2.63 4.73
N VAL A 36 18.46 3.00 5.85
CA VAL A 36 17.12 3.57 5.94
C VAL A 36 17.20 5.09 5.84
N ALA A 37 16.35 5.70 4.99
CA ALA A 37 16.26 7.15 4.82
C ALA A 37 16.07 7.87 6.17
N ASP A 38 16.76 9.00 6.36
CA ASP A 38 16.85 9.66 7.67
C ASP A 38 15.49 10.00 8.29
N GLY A 39 14.50 10.38 7.48
CA GLY A 39 13.14 10.61 7.94
C GLY A 39 12.46 9.37 8.54
N LEU A 40 12.69 8.18 7.97
CA LEU A 40 12.13 6.92 8.47
C LEU A 40 12.90 6.43 9.71
N ARG A 41 14.21 6.68 9.77
CA ARG A 41 15.04 6.43 10.96
C ARG A 41 14.56 7.25 12.17
N ILE A 42 14.21 8.51 11.96
CA ILE A 42 13.68 9.38 13.01
C ILE A 42 12.34 8.83 13.51
N LEU A 43 11.43 8.43 12.62
CA LEU A 43 10.16 7.83 12.99
C LEU A 43 10.34 6.55 13.83
N VAL A 44 11.21 5.62 13.40
CA VAL A 44 11.50 4.39 14.14
C VAL A 44 12.07 4.69 15.52
N LYS A 45 12.96 5.69 15.63
CA LYS A 45 13.47 6.15 16.93
C LYS A 45 12.37 6.77 17.81
N MET A 46 11.44 7.52 17.23
CA MET A 46 10.30 8.08 17.96
C MET A 46 9.30 7.00 18.38
N MET A 47 9.06 5.97 17.56
CA MET A 47 8.21 4.82 17.92
C MET A 47 8.75 4.04 19.12
N LEU A 48 10.08 3.94 19.23
CA LEU A 48 10.79 3.28 20.32
C LEU A 48 11.08 4.24 21.50
N ASN A 49 10.45 5.41 21.52
CA ASN A 49 10.66 6.37 22.60
C ASN A 49 10.09 5.84 23.92
N ALA A 50 10.89 5.93 24.99
CA ALA A 50 10.53 5.47 26.33
C ALA A 50 9.37 6.28 26.94
N THR A 51 9.14 7.50 26.44
CA THR A 51 8.04 8.38 26.84
C THR A 51 6.87 8.22 25.86
N PRO A 52 5.74 7.61 26.26
CA PRO A 52 4.63 7.30 25.36
C PRO A 52 4.05 8.48 24.58
N GLU A 53 4.08 9.67 25.16
CA GLU A 53 3.53 10.93 24.62
C GLU A 53 4.36 11.51 23.48
N LEU A 54 5.62 11.08 23.35
CA LEU A 54 6.54 11.48 22.28
C LEU A 54 6.58 10.47 21.12
N ARG A 55 5.78 9.40 21.19
CA ARG A 55 5.63 8.46 20.08
C ARG A 55 4.76 9.09 18.99
N PRO A 56 4.99 8.75 17.71
CA PRO A 56 4.17 9.28 16.62
C PRO A 56 2.71 8.88 16.83
N ASP A 57 1.81 9.83 16.61
CA ASP A 57 0.39 9.55 16.58
C ASP A 57 -0.03 8.96 15.22
N GLU A 58 -1.30 8.59 15.08
CA GLU A 58 -1.83 8.03 13.84
C GLU A 58 -1.62 8.97 12.64
N HIS A 59 -1.70 10.28 12.86
CA HIS A 59 -1.52 11.28 11.82
C HIS A 59 -0.08 11.35 11.30
N ASP A 60 0.91 11.15 12.15
CA ASP A 60 2.32 11.05 11.73
C ASP A 60 2.59 9.79 10.90
N PHE A 61 1.92 8.68 11.20
CA PHE A 61 2.01 7.47 10.36
C PHE A 61 1.37 7.65 8.98
N ILE A 62 0.30 8.43 8.88
CA ILE A 62 -0.34 8.77 7.59
C ILE A 62 0.66 9.49 6.69
N LYS A 63 1.36 10.50 7.21
CA LYS A 63 2.39 11.26 6.45
C LYS A 63 3.47 10.35 5.90
N VAL A 64 3.93 9.40 6.71
CA VAL A 64 4.97 8.43 6.32
C VAL A 64 4.48 7.56 5.18
N ARG A 65 3.26 7.01 5.28
CA ARG A 65 2.65 6.21 4.20
C ARG A 65 2.54 7.00 2.90
N VAL A 66 2.06 8.24 2.97
CA VAL A 66 1.96 9.14 1.80
C VAL A 66 3.34 9.38 1.18
N ASN A 67 4.35 9.68 2.00
CA ASN A 67 5.72 9.88 1.51
C ASN A 67 6.30 8.63 0.86
N CYS A 68 6.06 7.44 1.43
CA CYS A 68 6.45 6.18 0.81
C CYS A 68 5.80 5.99 -0.56
N LEU A 69 4.50 6.26 -0.69
CA LEU A 69 3.80 6.18 -1.98
C LEU A 69 4.34 7.18 -3.01
N VAL A 70 4.66 8.42 -2.59
CA VAL A 70 5.30 9.41 -3.45
C VAL A 70 6.67 8.93 -3.92
N CYS A 71 7.47 8.34 -3.02
CA CYS A 71 8.76 7.76 -3.38
C CYS A 71 8.61 6.60 -4.37
N ILE A 72 7.65 5.70 -4.15
CA ILE A 72 7.33 4.62 -5.11
C ILE A 72 7.01 5.23 -6.47
N GLY A 73 6.11 6.22 -6.52
CA GLY A 73 5.75 6.94 -7.74
C GLY A 73 6.96 7.48 -8.50
N LYS A 74 7.91 8.10 -7.79
CA LYS A 74 9.16 8.61 -8.40
C LYS A 74 10.07 7.51 -8.95
N LEU A 75 10.04 6.32 -8.36
CA LEU A 75 10.87 5.20 -8.76
C LEU A 75 10.28 4.42 -9.93
N ILE A 76 8.98 4.49 -10.18
CA ILE A 76 8.28 3.66 -11.18
C ILE A 76 8.97 3.65 -12.54
N ASP A 77 9.36 4.82 -13.07
CA ASP A 77 9.99 4.91 -14.39
C ASP A 77 11.41 4.32 -14.48
N HIS A 78 12.00 3.99 -13.32
CA HIS A 78 13.31 3.37 -13.18
C HIS A 78 13.22 1.86 -12.86
N LEU A 79 12.03 1.33 -12.60
CA LEU A 79 11.83 -0.08 -12.29
C LEU A 79 11.59 -0.91 -13.56
N ASP A 80 11.87 -2.21 -13.47
CA ASP A 80 11.50 -3.15 -14.52
C ASP A 80 9.97 -3.22 -14.67
N LYS A 81 9.50 -3.37 -15.91
CA LYS A 81 8.07 -3.39 -16.23
C LYS A 81 7.32 -4.49 -15.46
N TRP A 82 7.86 -5.70 -15.40
CA TRP A 82 7.20 -6.83 -14.77
C TRP A 82 7.16 -6.66 -13.26
N LEU A 83 8.23 -6.12 -12.67
CA LEU A 83 8.23 -5.76 -11.26
C LEU A 83 7.11 -4.76 -10.92
N VAL A 84 6.88 -3.76 -11.77
CA VAL A 84 5.77 -2.82 -11.54
C VAL A 84 4.41 -3.51 -11.65
N LEU A 85 4.19 -4.30 -12.70
CA LEU A 85 2.89 -4.90 -13.00
C LEU A 85 2.52 -6.04 -12.04
N ASP A 86 3.48 -6.86 -11.66
CA ASP A 86 3.24 -8.10 -10.91
C ASP A 86 3.42 -7.93 -9.40
N GLU A 87 4.26 -6.98 -8.97
CA GLU A 87 4.53 -6.75 -7.53
C GLU A 87 3.98 -5.41 -7.04
N VAL A 88 4.33 -4.30 -7.71
CA VAL A 88 3.97 -2.96 -7.21
C VAL A 88 2.46 -2.71 -7.30
N LEU A 89 1.83 -2.94 -8.46
CA LEU A 89 0.39 -2.69 -8.61
C LEU A 89 -0.46 -3.59 -7.69
N PRO A 90 -0.21 -4.91 -7.57
CA PRO A 90 -1.00 -5.78 -6.69
C PRO A 90 -0.74 -5.53 -5.20
N PHE A 91 0.35 -4.85 -4.84
CA PHE A 91 0.62 -4.41 -3.47
C PHE A 91 -0.25 -3.22 -3.04
N LEU A 92 -0.59 -2.28 -3.94
CA LEU A 92 -1.30 -1.05 -3.56
C LEU A 92 -2.65 -1.29 -2.85
N PRO A 93 -3.52 -2.23 -3.30
CA PRO A 93 -4.77 -2.53 -2.62
C PRO A 93 -4.61 -3.14 -1.23
N GLN A 94 -3.42 -3.67 -0.89
CA GLN A 94 -3.14 -4.31 0.39
C GLN A 94 -2.85 -3.29 1.49
N ILE A 95 -2.67 -2.01 1.17
CA ILE A 95 -2.41 -0.95 2.13
C ILE A 95 -3.70 -0.65 2.92
N PRO A 96 -3.77 -0.98 4.23
CA PRO A 96 -5.00 -0.85 5.01
C PRO A 96 -5.18 0.59 5.49
N SER A 97 -5.66 1.46 4.62
CA SER A 97 -5.92 2.86 4.96
C SER A 97 -7.09 3.43 4.18
N LYS A 98 -7.98 4.12 4.89
CA LYS A 98 -9.10 4.87 4.31
C LYS A 98 -8.84 6.38 4.26
N GLU A 99 -7.61 6.78 4.60
CA GLU A 99 -7.25 8.18 4.69
C GLU A 99 -7.17 8.80 3.29
N PRO A 100 -7.88 9.91 3.03
CA PRO A 100 -7.94 10.49 1.69
C PRO A 100 -6.56 10.75 1.10
N ALA A 101 -5.60 11.21 1.90
CA ALA A 101 -4.24 11.46 1.45
C ALA A 101 -3.52 10.19 0.95
N VAL A 102 -3.74 9.05 1.62
CA VAL A 102 -3.16 7.76 1.22
C VAL A 102 -3.83 7.25 -0.07
N LEU A 103 -5.16 7.35 -0.14
CA LEU A 103 -5.92 6.96 -1.33
C LEU A 103 -5.50 7.77 -2.56
N MET A 104 -5.28 9.09 -2.40
CA MET A 104 -4.78 9.95 -3.46
C MET A 104 -3.35 9.59 -3.88
N GLY A 105 -2.50 9.17 -2.94
CA GLY A 105 -1.16 8.66 -3.24
C GLY A 105 -1.20 7.38 -4.10
N ILE A 106 -2.05 6.42 -3.73
CA ILE A 106 -2.27 5.19 -4.50
C ILE A 106 -2.80 5.51 -5.90
N LEU A 107 -3.79 6.39 -5.99
CA LEU A 107 -4.37 6.81 -7.26
C LEU A 107 -3.35 7.50 -8.17
N GLY A 108 -2.46 8.32 -7.59
CA GLY A 108 -1.35 8.94 -8.31
C GLY A 108 -0.43 7.93 -8.99
N ILE A 109 -0.14 6.81 -8.34
CA ILE A 109 0.63 5.72 -8.93
C ILE A 109 -0.12 5.08 -10.10
N TYR A 110 -1.40 4.74 -9.94
CA TYR A 110 -2.19 4.18 -11.05
C TYR A 110 -2.22 5.12 -12.25
N LYS A 111 -2.42 6.42 -12.03
CA LYS A 111 -2.37 7.44 -13.09
C LYS A 111 -1.02 7.49 -13.79
N LEU A 112 0.07 7.41 -13.03
CA LEU A 112 1.42 7.43 -13.59
C LEU A 112 1.64 6.23 -14.50
N VAL A 113 1.29 5.04 -14.05
CA VAL A 113 1.44 3.80 -14.83
C VAL A 113 0.54 3.81 -16.07
N LEU A 114 -0.73 4.23 -15.95
CA LEU A 114 -1.65 4.36 -17.08
C LEU A 114 -1.20 5.36 -18.15
N SER A 115 -0.47 6.41 -17.74
CA SER A 115 0.02 7.48 -18.62
C SER A 115 1.36 7.15 -19.26
N SER A 116 2.06 6.13 -18.76
CA SER A 116 3.37 5.74 -19.26
C SER A 116 3.25 4.91 -20.54
N LYS A 117 4.06 5.25 -21.56
CA LYS A 117 4.14 4.46 -22.80
C LYS A 117 4.88 3.12 -22.61
N LYS A 118 5.66 2.98 -21.54
CA LYS A 118 6.48 1.78 -21.28
C LYS A 118 5.67 0.67 -20.61
N MET A 119 4.63 1.05 -19.86
CA MET A 119 3.83 0.14 -19.06
C MET A 119 2.44 0.03 -19.66
N THR A 120 2.00 -1.21 -19.87
CA THR A 120 0.65 -1.50 -20.33
C THR A 120 0.03 -2.42 -19.30
N ILE A 121 -0.98 -1.91 -18.60
CA ILE A 121 -1.76 -2.71 -17.66
C ILE A 121 -2.76 -3.52 -18.49
N SER A 122 -2.86 -4.82 -18.27
CA SER A 122 -3.82 -5.66 -19.00
C SER A 122 -5.27 -5.34 -18.60
N LYS A 123 -6.21 -5.52 -19.53
CA LYS A 123 -7.65 -5.49 -19.22
C LYS A 123 -8.03 -6.39 -18.04
N GLU A 124 -7.41 -7.57 -17.89
CA GLU A 124 -7.70 -8.49 -16.78
C GLU A 124 -7.32 -7.86 -15.43
N MET A 125 -6.14 -7.24 -15.32
CA MET A 125 -5.69 -6.57 -14.10
C MET A 125 -6.60 -5.38 -13.76
N MET A 126 -6.94 -4.56 -14.76
CA MET A 126 -7.86 -3.43 -14.56
C MET A 126 -9.24 -3.90 -14.11
N ALA A 127 -9.85 -4.84 -14.82
CA ALA A 127 -11.22 -5.29 -14.57
C ALA A 127 -11.38 -6.12 -13.29
N GLN A 128 -10.40 -6.95 -12.95
CA GLN A 128 -10.54 -7.92 -11.85
C GLN A 128 -9.89 -7.47 -10.54
N LYS A 129 -8.95 -6.52 -10.58
CA LYS A 129 -8.18 -6.10 -9.39
C LYS A 129 -8.34 -4.62 -9.11
N ILE A 130 -7.99 -3.76 -10.07
CA ILE A 130 -7.86 -2.32 -9.80
C ILE A 130 -9.23 -1.64 -9.72
N ILE A 131 -10.09 -1.81 -10.71
CA ILE A 131 -11.44 -1.22 -10.70
C ILE A 131 -12.25 -1.72 -9.49
N PRO A 132 -12.30 -3.04 -9.18
CA PRO A 132 -13.01 -3.53 -8.00
C PRO A 132 -12.48 -2.98 -6.67
N PHE A 133 -11.20 -2.61 -6.61
CA PHE A 133 -10.63 -1.91 -5.45
C PHE A 133 -11.01 -0.43 -5.39
N LEU A 134 -10.97 0.29 -6.51
CA LEU A 134 -11.22 1.73 -6.56
C LEU A 134 -12.71 2.09 -6.46
N MET A 135 -13.60 1.26 -7.02
CA MET A 135 -15.03 1.58 -7.13
C MET A 135 -15.71 1.75 -5.77
N PRO A 136 -15.50 0.89 -4.76
CA PRO A 136 -16.05 1.10 -3.42
C PRO A 136 -15.52 2.37 -2.74
N LEU A 137 -14.29 2.77 -3.03
CA LEU A 137 -13.69 3.98 -2.46
C LEU A 137 -14.34 5.25 -3.01
N ALA A 138 -14.86 5.21 -4.24
CA ALA A 138 -15.47 6.37 -4.89
C ALA A 138 -16.80 6.81 -4.25
N VAL A 139 -17.44 5.96 -3.46
CA VAL A 139 -18.75 6.25 -2.82
C VAL A 139 -18.63 6.61 -1.34
N GLU A 140 -17.41 6.76 -0.84
CA GLU A 140 -17.16 7.07 0.57
C GLU A 140 -17.47 8.55 0.90
N ASN A 141 -18.16 8.78 2.01
CA ASN A 141 -18.66 10.12 2.40
C ASN A 141 -17.56 11.08 2.86
N PHE A 142 -16.35 10.59 3.14
CA PHE A 142 -15.23 11.42 3.58
C PHE A 142 -14.49 12.11 2.40
N LEU A 143 -14.90 11.83 1.15
CA LEU A 143 -14.27 12.42 -0.03
C LEU A 143 -14.76 13.85 -0.28
N THR A 144 -13.82 14.71 -0.66
CA THR A 144 -14.12 15.98 -1.32
C THR A 144 -14.53 15.75 -2.77
N LEU A 145 -15.29 16.68 -3.36
CA LEU A 145 -15.69 16.63 -4.77
C LEU A 145 -14.51 16.43 -5.73
N ASN A 146 -13.38 17.09 -5.46
CA ASN A 146 -12.18 16.97 -6.29
C ASN A 146 -11.56 15.57 -6.20
N GLN A 147 -11.55 14.96 -5.02
CA GLN A 147 -11.04 13.59 -4.83
C GLN A 147 -11.94 12.59 -5.55
N PHE A 148 -13.26 12.71 -5.39
CA PHE A 148 -14.25 11.92 -6.12
C PHE A 148 -14.03 11.98 -7.64
N ASN A 149 -13.97 13.20 -8.20
CA ASN A 149 -13.75 13.42 -9.63
C ASN A 149 -12.45 12.78 -10.12
N THR A 150 -11.39 12.82 -9.29
CA THR A 150 -10.12 12.20 -9.65
C THR A 150 -10.23 10.67 -9.69
N ILE A 151 -10.89 10.05 -8.71
CA ILE A 151 -11.08 8.59 -8.66
C ILE A 151 -11.91 8.13 -9.87
N ILE A 152 -13.05 8.77 -10.10
CA ILE A 152 -13.96 8.43 -11.19
C ILE A 152 -13.31 8.62 -12.57
N SER A 153 -12.52 9.68 -12.74
CA SER A 153 -11.77 9.89 -13.99
C SER A 153 -10.82 8.72 -14.30
N VAL A 154 -10.13 8.17 -13.29
CA VAL A 154 -9.24 7.01 -13.48
C VAL A 154 -10.03 5.75 -13.79
N ILE A 155 -11.16 5.52 -13.09
CA ILE A 155 -12.03 4.37 -13.35
C ILE A 155 -12.56 4.42 -14.79
N HIS A 156 -13.02 5.58 -15.26
CA HIS A 156 -13.50 5.73 -16.65
C HIS A 156 -12.40 5.44 -17.69
N ASP A 157 -11.18 5.92 -17.48
CA ASP A 157 -10.05 5.61 -18.37
C ASP A 157 -9.80 4.09 -18.42
N MET A 158 -9.74 3.43 -17.26
CA MET A 158 -9.56 1.98 -17.18
C MET A 158 -10.69 1.20 -17.85
N VAL A 159 -11.95 1.57 -17.62
CA VAL A 159 -13.11 0.93 -18.26
C VAL A 159 -13.03 1.07 -19.78
N SER A 160 -12.68 2.25 -20.28
CA SER A 160 -12.55 2.50 -21.72
C SER A 160 -11.47 1.61 -22.37
N ARG A 161 -10.34 1.43 -21.68
CA ARG A 161 -9.25 0.54 -22.14
C ARG A 161 -9.65 -0.92 -22.09
N VAL A 162 -10.32 -1.35 -21.02
CA VAL A 162 -10.87 -2.72 -20.91
C VAL A 162 -11.82 -3.01 -22.06
N GLU A 163 -12.74 -2.09 -22.36
CA GLU A 163 -13.69 -2.25 -23.47
C GLU A 163 -12.95 -2.38 -24.81
N ALA A 164 -12.03 -1.47 -25.09
CA ALA A 164 -11.27 -1.46 -26.34
C ALA A 164 -10.46 -2.76 -26.53
N GLU A 165 -9.68 -3.17 -25.52
CA GLU A 165 -8.89 -4.39 -25.60
C GLU A 165 -9.75 -5.66 -25.71
N HIS A 166 -10.87 -5.71 -24.98
CA HIS A 166 -11.74 -6.89 -25.00
C HIS A 166 -12.51 -7.02 -26.31
N ARG A 167 -12.99 -5.90 -26.88
CA ARG A 167 -13.67 -5.87 -28.18
C ARG A 167 -12.79 -6.44 -29.29
N VAL A 168 -11.55 -5.97 -29.39
CA VAL A 168 -10.57 -6.47 -30.38
C VAL A 168 -10.35 -7.97 -30.23
N LYS A 169 -10.22 -8.46 -28.99
CA LYS A 169 -10.06 -9.90 -28.73
C LYS A 169 -11.27 -10.71 -29.20
N LEU A 170 -12.49 -10.23 -28.98
CA LEU A 170 -13.71 -10.91 -29.40
C LEU A 170 -13.86 -10.93 -30.93
N GLU A 171 -13.56 -9.83 -31.61
CA GLU A 171 -13.58 -9.76 -33.08
C GLU A 171 -12.61 -10.76 -33.70
N GLN A 172 -11.37 -10.84 -33.20
CA GLN A 172 -10.37 -11.82 -33.64
C GLN A 172 -10.84 -13.27 -33.45
N LEU A 173 -11.50 -13.57 -32.32
CA LEU A 173 -12.03 -14.92 -32.06
C LEU A 173 -13.20 -15.27 -32.99
N GLN A 174 -13.99 -14.29 -33.42
CA GLN A 174 -15.07 -14.51 -34.39
C GLN A 174 -14.53 -14.77 -35.80
N GLU A 175 -13.45 -14.09 -36.19
CA GLU A 175 -12.80 -14.32 -37.50
C GLU A 175 -12.16 -15.71 -37.60
N GLN A 176 -11.59 -16.23 -36.51
CA GLN A 176 -11.00 -17.57 -36.46
C GLN A 176 -12.01 -18.72 -36.57
N GLN A 177 -13.30 -18.44 -36.36
CA GLN A 177 -14.39 -19.42 -36.45
C GLN A 177 -15.09 -19.43 -37.82
N LYS A 178 -14.71 -18.51 -38.72
CA LYS A 178 -15.17 -18.46 -40.11
C LYS A 178 -14.22 -19.23 -41.02
#